data_AF-A0A957HF70-F1
#
_entry.id   AF-A0A957HF70-F1
#
_cell.length_a   1.000
_cell.length_b   1.000
_cell.length_c   1.000
_cell.angle_alpha   90.00
_cell.angle_beta   90.00
_cell.angle_gamma   90.00
#
_symmetry.space_group_name_H-M   'P 1'
#
loop_
_entity.id
_entity.type
_entity.pdbx_description
1 polymer ?
#
loop_
_entity_poly.entity_id
_entity_poly.type
_entity_poly.pdbx_seq_one_letter_code
_entity_poly.pdbx_strand_id
1 'polypeptide(L)'
;TIDIATHRDAAAILAGSAHGLSGDKRLGILHIRSGHEQAVKAAIDTHFSHALTYIESSRAIAAGFYGPQPHALGTAHHAGDLIVIPRQGWLIEDTSVGKLELVSWHGGLSEWEMLIPLLWQRI
;
A
#
# COMPACT_ATOMS: atom_id res chain seq x y z
N THR A 1 -0.24 -8.74 11.48
CA THR A 1 -1.09 -8.10 10.45
C THR A 1 -1.95 -7.05 11.10
N ILE A 2 -2.09 -5.89 10.49
CA ILE A 2 -3.06 -4.86 10.84
C ILE A 2 -4.23 -5.04 9.88
N ASP A 3 -5.38 -5.44 10.41
CA ASP A 3 -6.62 -5.48 9.65
C ASP A 3 -7.38 -4.16 9.87
N ILE A 4 -7.39 -3.29 8.85
CA ILE A 4 -8.00 -1.96 8.97
C ILE A 4 -9.52 -2.04 9.14
N ALA A 5 -10.17 -3.14 8.76
CA ALA A 5 -11.61 -3.32 8.90
C ALA A 5 -12.05 -3.44 10.36
N THR A 6 -11.18 -3.98 11.22
CA THR A 6 -11.50 -4.33 12.61
C THR A 6 -10.65 -3.59 13.64
N HIS A 7 -9.53 -2.99 13.22
CA HIS A 7 -8.65 -2.27 14.13
C HIS A 7 -9.31 -0.99 14.66
N ARG A 8 -9.41 -0.85 15.99
CA ARG A 8 -10.08 0.28 16.66
C ARG A 8 -9.58 1.66 16.22
N ASP A 9 -8.29 1.78 15.96
CA ASP A 9 -7.63 3.04 15.59
C ASP A 9 -7.71 3.35 14.08
N ALA A 10 -8.33 2.48 13.28
CA ALA A 10 -8.45 2.64 11.82
C ALA A 10 -9.68 3.47 11.39
N ALA A 11 -10.47 4.02 12.33
CA ALA A 11 -11.71 4.73 12.03
C ALA A 11 -11.54 5.88 11.02
N ALA A 12 -10.46 6.67 11.14
CA ALA A 12 -10.17 7.74 10.19
C ALA A 12 -9.79 7.22 8.79
N ILE A 13 -9.07 6.10 8.72
CA ILE A 13 -8.72 5.42 7.47
C ILE A 13 -10.01 4.93 6.78
N LEU A 14 -10.88 4.23 7.52
CA LEU A 14 -12.15 3.72 7.01
C LEU A 14 -13.09 4.84 6.55
N ALA A 15 -13.29 5.87 7.36
CA ALA A 15 -14.15 7.00 7.02
C ALA A 15 -13.63 7.80 5.82
N GLY A 16 -12.30 7.91 5.70
CA GLY A 16 -11.63 8.60 4.60
C GLY A 16 -11.54 7.79 3.32
N SER A 17 -11.75 6.47 3.34
CA SER A 17 -11.58 5.62 2.16
C SER A 17 -12.82 5.63 1.25
N ALA A 18 -12.61 5.80 -0.06
CA ALA A 18 -13.66 5.77 -1.07
C ALA A 18 -14.26 4.36 -1.24
N HIS A 19 -13.42 3.34 -1.12
CA HIS A 19 -13.75 1.92 -1.08
C HIS A 19 -12.75 1.19 -0.18
N GLY A 20 -12.90 -0.13 0.00
CA GLY A 20 -11.94 -0.92 0.77
C GLY A 20 -10.53 -0.88 0.18
N LEU A 21 -9.54 -1.25 1.00
CA LEU A 21 -8.13 -1.24 0.61
C LEU A 21 -7.91 -2.11 -0.64
N SER A 22 -7.23 -1.55 -1.64
CA SER A 22 -6.77 -2.31 -2.80
C SER A 22 -5.26 -2.59 -2.71
N GLY A 23 -4.71 -3.29 -3.70
CA GLY A 23 -3.32 -3.76 -3.67
C GLY A 23 -3.22 -5.13 -3.00
N ASP A 24 -2.19 -5.33 -2.18
CA ASP A 24 -1.91 -6.57 -1.46
C ASP A 24 -1.54 -6.32 0.01
N LYS A 25 -1.22 -7.39 0.75
CA LYS A 25 -0.93 -7.29 2.20
C LYS A 25 0.42 -6.64 2.55
N ARG A 26 1.27 -6.37 1.57
CA ARG A 26 2.60 -5.73 1.67
C ARG A 26 2.68 -4.39 0.94
N LEU A 27 1.65 -4.05 0.19
CA LEU A 27 1.48 -2.75 -0.42
C LEU A 27 -0.01 -2.48 -0.57
N GLY A 28 -0.55 -1.68 0.34
CA GLY A 28 -1.94 -1.22 0.29
C GLY A 28 -2.06 0.03 -0.57
N ILE A 29 -3.17 0.17 -1.28
CA ILE A 29 -3.51 1.38 -2.03
C ILE A 29 -4.81 1.95 -1.46
N LEU A 30 -4.74 3.19 -0.98
CA LEU A 30 -5.88 3.93 -0.48
C LEU A 30 -6.35 4.95 -1.52
N HIS A 31 -7.64 4.89 -1.83
CA HIS A 31 -8.34 5.94 -2.54
C HIS A 31 -9.09 6.76 -1.49
N ILE A 32 -8.74 8.02 -1.35
CA ILE A 32 -9.18 8.89 -0.26
C ILE A 32 -10.26 9.84 -0.75
N ARG A 33 -11.34 9.95 0.00
CA ARG A 33 -12.40 10.93 -0.22
C ARG A 33 -11.85 12.34 -0.03
N SER A 34 -12.29 13.26 -0.88
CA SER A 34 -11.91 14.68 -0.78
C SER A 34 -12.12 15.22 0.65
N GLY A 35 -11.13 15.92 1.18
CA GLY A 35 -11.13 16.50 2.53
C GLY A 35 -10.65 15.57 3.66
N HIS A 36 -10.42 14.29 3.40
CA HIS A 36 -10.00 13.33 4.44
C HIS A 36 -8.49 13.04 4.48
N GLU A 37 -7.73 13.48 3.48
CA GLU A 37 -6.30 13.14 3.32
C GLU A 37 -5.47 13.40 4.57
N GLN A 38 -5.60 14.60 5.17
CA GLN A 38 -4.84 14.94 6.38
C GLN A 38 -5.22 14.06 7.57
N ALA A 39 -6.51 13.71 7.72
CA ALA A 39 -6.99 12.87 8.82
C ALA A 39 -6.48 11.43 8.68
N VAL A 40 -6.48 10.89 7.45
CA VAL A 40 -5.95 9.56 7.14
C VAL A 40 -4.44 9.51 7.42
N LYS A 41 -3.68 10.47 6.90
CA LYS A 41 -2.23 10.58 7.13
C LYS A 41 -1.91 10.68 8.63
N ALA A 42 -2.58 11.58 9.34
CA ALA A 42 -2.40 11.76 10.78
C ALA A 42 -2.72 10.48 11.58
N ALA A 43 -3.74 9.72 11.18
CA ALA A 43 -4.06 8.46 11.83
C ALA A 43 -2.96 7.41 11.60
N ILE A 44 -2.42 7.31 10.39
CA ILE A 44 -1.28 6.42 10.09
C ILE A 44 -0.07 6.81 10.93
N ASP A 45 0.31 8.09 10.95
CA ASP A 45 1.47 8.57 11.69
C ASP A 45 1.32 8.41 13.21
N THR A 46 0.13 8.66 13.75
CA THR A 46 -0.12 8.64 15.20
C THR A 46 -0.28 7.22 15.73
N HIS A 47 -1.05 6.38 15.04
CA HIS A 47 -1.46 5.08 15.58
C HIS A 47 -0.71 3.90 14.96
N PHE A 48 -0.18 4.06 13.75
CA PHE A 48 0.36 2.96 12.97
C PHE A 48 1.82 3.15 12.55
N SER A 49 2.49 4.23 12.92
CA SER A 49 3.88 4.53 12.47
C SER A 49 4.91 3.45 12.80
N HIS A 50 4.67 2.66 13.85
CA HIS A 50 5.49 1.51 14.22
C HIS A 50 5.41 0.34 13.23
N ALA A 51 4.36 0.27 12.41
CA ALA A 51 4.03 -0.86 11.55
C ALA A 51 3.78 -0.49 10.09
N LEU A 52 3.31 0.72 9.82
CA LEU A 52 2.98 1.24 8.51
C LEU A 52 3.73 2.55 8.25
N THR A 53 3.99 2.81 6.97
CA THR A 53 4.37 4.12 6.43
C THR A 53 3.59 4.32 5.14
N TYR A 54 3.64 5.51 4.54
CA TYR A 54 3.01 5.75 3.24
C TYR A 54 3.85 6.65 2.33
N ILE A 55 3.52 6.64 1.05
CA ILE A 55 3.96 7.62 0.06
C ILE A 55 2.74 8.10 -0.73
N GLU A 56 2.70 9.40 -1.04
CA GLU A 56 1.71 9.94 -1.96
C GLU A 56 1.93 9.37 -3.35
N SER A 57 0.88 8.83 -3.97
CA SER A 57 0.98 8.17 -5.27
C SER A 57 1.51 9.11 -6.36
N SER A 58 1.16 10.40 -6.30
CA SER A 58 1.69 11.44 -7.18
C SER A 58 3.21 11.59 -7.06
N ARG A 59 3.77 11.49 -5.86
CA ARG A 59 5.21 11.54 -5.61
C ARG A 59 5.91 10.27 -6.09
N ALA A 60 5.30 9.10 -5.92
CA ALA A 60 5.81 7.83 -6.44
C ALA A 60 5.87 7.84 -7.98
N ILE A 61 4.82 8.34 -8.64
CA ILE A 61 4.76 8.52 -10.09
C ILE A 61 5.86 9.48 -10.57
N ALA A 62 6.00 10.63 -9.93
CA ALA A 62 7.04 11.62 -10.27
C ALA A 62 8.46 11.09 -10.05
N ALA A 63 8.66 10.21 -9.05
CA ALA A 63 9.93 9.55 -8.77
C ALA A 63 10.27 8.41 -9.74
N GLY A 64 9.39 8.10 -10.71
CA GLY A 64 9.64 7.09 -11.74
C GLY A 64 9.34 5.65 -11.31
N PHE A 65 8.62 5.42 -10.21
CA PHE A 65 8.30 4.07 -9.73
C PHE A 65 7.46 3.27 -10.73
N TYR A 66 6.75 3.95 -11.63
CA TYR A 66 5.89 3.35 -12.65
C TYR A 66 6.56 3.30 -14.03
N GLY A 67 7.88 3.42 -14.07
CA GLY A 67 8.66 3.38 -15.31
C GLY A 67 8.69 4.72 -16.05
N PRO A 68 9.29 4.74 -17.26
CA PRO A 68 9.49 5.95 -18.04
C PRO A 68 8.17 6.52 -18.58
N GLN A 69 8.17 7.84 -18.82
CA GLN A 69 7.08 8.55 -19.48
C GLN A 69 7.05 8.28 -20.99
N PRO A 70 5.87 8.40 -21.66
CA PRO A 70 4.57 8.74 -21.08
C PRO A 70 3.89 7.55 -20.40
N HIS A 71 3.23 7.82 -19.28
CA HIS A 71 2.36 6.83 -18.62
C HIS A 71 1.02 6.69 -19.32
N ALA A 72 0.35 5.53 -19.13
CA ALA A 72 -1.01 5.33 -19.60
C ALA A 72 -1.98 6.24 -18.84
N LEU A 73 -3.08 6.65 -19.50
CA LEU A 73 -4.06 7.60 -18.92
C LEU A 73 -4.62 7.15 -17.55
N GLY A 74 -4.76 5.83 -17.33
CA GLY A 74 -5.28 5.28 -16.08
C GLY A 74 -4.27 5.20 -14.93
N THR A 75 -2.97 5.42 -15.15
CA THR A 75 -1.92 5.14 -14.15
C THR A 75 -2.17 5.87 -12.83
N ALA A 76 -2.48 7.16 -12.88
CA ALA A 76 -2.75 7.95 -11.67
C ALA A 76 -4.00 7.43 -10.92
N HIS A 77 -5.05 7.07 -11.65
CA HIS A 77 -6.26 6.51 -11.05
C HIS A 77 -5.99 5.16 -10.39
N HIS A 78 -5.23 4.26 -11.03
CA HIS A 78 -4.89 2.95 -10.47
C HIS A 78 -3.91 3.02 -9.29
N ALA A 79 -3.10 4.07 -9.21
CA ALA A 79 -2.17 4.27 -8.10
C ALA A 79 -2.85 4.79 -6.82
N GLY A 80 -4.11 5.21 -6.88
CA GLY A 80 -4.83 5.80 -5.75
C GLY A 80 -4.18 7.11 -5.27
N ASP A 81 -4.43 7.47 -4.01
CA ASP A 81 -3.92 8.70 -3.39
C ASP A 81 -2.70 8.43 -2.50
N LEU A 82 -2.76 7.34 -1.71
CA LEU A 82 -1.67 6.89 -0.87
C LEU A 82 -1.34 5.43 -1.13
N ILE A 83 -0.05 5.16 -1.30
CA ILE A 83 0.52 3.82 -1.23
C ILE A 83 0.98 3.59 0.21
N VAL A 84 0.32 2.67 0.90
CA VAL A 84 0.61 2.27 2.28
C VAL A 84 1.55 1.07 2.28
N ILE A 85 2.69 1.23 2.96
CA ILE A 85 3.77 0.26 2.97
C ILE A 85 3.93 -0.26 4.40
N PRO A 86 3.61 -1.54 4.67
CA PRO A 86 3.94 -2.19 5.92
C PRO A 86 5.46 -2.28 6.10
N ARG A 87 5.92 -2.00 7.31
CA ARG A 87 7.31 -2.21 7.72
C ARG A 87 7.62 -3.71 7.81
N GLN A 88 8.91 -4.04 7.89
CA GLN A 88 9.35 -5.42 8.01
C GLN A 88 8.64 -6.14 9.17
N GLY A 89 8.13 -7.35 8.91
CA GLY A 89 7.37 -8.15 9.87
C GLY A 89 5.89 -7.79 10.00
N TRP A 90 5.45 -6.71 9.34
CA TRP A 90 4.05 -6.29 9.31
C TRP A 90 3.40 -6.60 7.96
N LEU A 91 2.08 -6.73 8.03
CA LEU A 91 1.19 -6.87 6.88
C LEU A 91 -0.01 -5.95 7.14
N ILE A 92 -0.60 -5.41 6.09
CA ILE A 92 -1.88 -4.70 6.13
C ILE A 92 -2.96 -5.57 5.47
N GLU A 93 -4.20 -5.49 5.92
CA GLU A 93 -5.33 -6.20 5.32
C GLU A 93 -6.59 -5.36 5.50
N ASP A 94 -7.57 -5.60 4.63
CA ASP A 94 -8.95 -5.14 4.80
C ASP A 94 -9.88 -6.34 4.65
N THR A 95 -10.32 -6.92 5.76
CA THR A 95 -11.22 -8.09 5.71
C THR A 95 -12.64 -7.74 5.28
N SER A 96 -13.01 -6.46 5.18
CA SER A 96 -14.35 -6.04 4.73
C SER A 96 -14.61 -6.33 3.25
N VAL A 97 -13.56 -6.42 2.44
CA VAL A 97 -13.61 -6.80 1.01
C VAL A 97 -13.39 -8.30 0.77
N GLY A 98 -13.34 -9.09 1.85
CA GLY A 98 -13.08 -10.53 1.83
C GLY A 98 -11.70 -10.89 2.39
N LYS A 99 -11.57 -12.13 2.85
CA LYS A 99 -10.34 -12.66 3.45
C LYS A 99 -9.70 -13.70 2.54
N LEU A 100 -8.39 -13.60 2.35
CA LEU A 100 -7.58 -14.60 1.66
C LEU A 100 -6.77 -15.42 2.67
N GLU A 101 -6.94 -16.73 2.66
CA GLU A 101 -6.19 -17.68 3.49
C GLU A 101 -4.95 -18.18 2.75
N LEU A 102 -3.95 -17.30 2.62
CA LEU A 102 -2.64 -17.65 2.06
C LEU A 102 -1.63 -17.93 3.16
N VAL A 103 -0.79 -18.95 2.95
CA VAL A 103 0.29 -19.33 3.87
C VAL A 103 1.47 -18.35 3.80
N SER A 104 1.66 -17.67 2.67
CA SER A 104 2.79 -16.76 2.43
C SER A 104 2.40 -15.60 1.51
N TRP A 105 3.19 -14.53 1.57
CA TRP A 105 3.05 -13.30 0.78
C TRP A 105 4.42 -12.91 0.22
N HIS A 106 4.47 -12.21 -0.91
CA HIS A 106 5.69 -11.63 -1.51
C HIS A 106 5.50 -10.14 -1.79
N GLY A 107 6.54 -9.43 -2.27
CA GLY A 107 6.46 -8.00 -2.59
C GLY A 107 6.84 -7.07 -1.43
N GLY A 108 7.53 -7.61 -0.42
CA GLY A 108 8.08 -6.81 0.67
C GLY A 108 9.39 -6.12 0.26
N LEU A 109 9.77 -5.08 1.01
CA LEU A 109 11.00 -4.32 0.78
C LEU A 109 12.19 -4.82 1.63
N SER A 110 12.14 -6.07 2.12
CA SER A 110 13.31 -6.64 2.81
C SER A 110 14.40 -6.97 1.79
N GLU A 111 15.66 -6.84 2.20
CA GLU A 111 16.81 -7.08 1.31
C GLU A 111 16.72 -8.44 0.61
N TRP A 112 16.36 -9.48 1.36
CA TRP A 112 16.22 -10.83 0.83
C TRP A 112 15.08 -11.00 -0.18
N GLU A 113 13.97 -10.28 -0.02
CA GLU A 113 12.83 -10.39 -0.93
C GLU A 113 13.00 -9.60 -2.22
N MET A 114 13.87 -8.58 -2.20
CA MET A 114 14.22 -7.81 -3.39
C MET A 114 15.27 -8.51 -4.26
N LEU A 115 15.89 -9.60 -3.80
CA LEU A 115 16.83 -10.40 -4.58
C LEU A 115 16.09 -11.46 -5.40
N ILE A 116 16.00 -11.24 -6.72
CA ILE A 116 15.47 -12.23 -7.67
C ILE A 116 16.63 -12.82 -8.47
N PRO A 117 16.88 -14.15 -8.42
CA PRO A 117 18.00 -14.75 -9.14
C PRO A 117 17.80 -14.66 -10.65
N LEU A 118 18.82 -14.18 -11.36
CA LEU A 118 18.90 -14.21 -12.81
C LEU A 118 19.93 -15.26 -13.24
N LEU A 119 19.47 -16.31 -13.91
CA LEU A 119 20.33 -17.33 -14.52
C LEU A 119 20.32 -17.11 -16.04
N TRP A 120 21.50 -17.01 -16.65
CA TRP A 120 21.65 -16.86 -18.10
C TRP A 120 22.87 -17.62 -18.61
N GLN A 121 22.81 -18.06 -19.86
CA GLN A 121 23.92 -18.68 -20.58
C GLN A 121 23.99 -18.10 -21.99
N ARG A 122 25.20 -17.78 -22.45
CA ARG A 122 25.46 -17.48 -23.87
C ARG A 122 25.64 -18.79 -24.63
N ILE A 123 24.83 -18.99 -25.67
CA ILE A 123 24.93 -20.13 -26.60
C ILE A 123 26.09 -19.89 -27.56
#